data_AF-A0A8T4NIG9-F1
#
_entry.id   AF-A0A8T4NIG9-F1
#
_cell.length_a   1.000
_cell.length_b   1.000
_cell.length_c   1.000
_cell.angle_alpha   90.00
_cell.angle_beta   90.00
_cell.angle_gamma   90.00
#
_symmetry.space_group_name_H-M   'P 1'
#
loop_
_entity.id
_entity.type
_entity.pdbx_description
1 polymer ?
#
loop_
_entity_poly.entity_id
_entity_poly.type
_entity_poly.pdbx_seq_one_letter_code
_entity_poly.pdbx_strand_id
1 'polypeptide(L)'
;MGDIRYFIRDYVNSKRAPDRKSQLFIHEENSDSAQKHAQYILDEMLKWGRHRFWEIQHFNPFCHGEYNSENIGPSEGTASLEEHIVGIISDFDKDHWNNMMNPAWTHIGADAAYDNAAGLLILVQRFC
;
A
#
# COMPACT_ATOMS: atom_id res chain seq x y z
N MET A 1 14.66 10.90 7.93
CA MET A 1 13.30 10.37 7.81
C MET A 1 13.40 8.87 8.00
N GLY A 2 12.52 8.26 8.81
CA GLY A 2 12.50 6.79 8.95
C GLY A 2 12.04 6.13 7.65
N ASP A 3 12.34 4.85 7.48
CA ASP A 3 11.90 4.09 6.31
C ASP A 3 10.35 4.00 6.27
N ILE A 4 9.75 4.44 5.15
CA ILE A 4 8.29 4.54 4.98
C ILE A 4 7.60 3.17 5.11
N ARG A 5 8.31 2.08 4.78
CA ARG A 5 7.82 0.70 4.91
C ARG A 5 7.44 0.39 6.35
N TYR A 6 8.30 0.81 7.28
CA TYR A 6 8.10 0.61 8.72
C TYR A 6 6.94 1.46 9.23
N PHE A 7 6.81 2.71 8.77
CA PHE A 7 5.66 3.56 9.09
C PHE A 7 4.34 2.92 8.65
N ILE A 8 4.26 2.45 7.39
CA ILE A 8 3.06 1.80 6.86
C ILE A 8 2.70 0.56 7.69
N ARG A 9 3.66 -0.34 7.95
CA ARG A 9 3.44 -1.52 8.80
C ARG A 9 2.94 -1.14 10.19
N ASP A 10 3.58 -0.17 10.84
CA ASP A 10 3.22 0.23 12.21
C ASP A 10 1.82 0.84 12.26
N TYR A 11 1.46 1.65 11.27
CA TYR A 11 0.10 2.16 11.15
C TYR A 11 -0.91 1.04 10.94
N VAL A 12 -0.66 0.09 10.03
CA VAL A 12 -1.52 -1.08 9.81
C VAL A 12 -1.66 -1.93 11.08
N ASN A 13 -0.55 -2.23 11.76
CA ASN A 13 -0.55 -2.97 13.01
C ASN A 13 -1.32 -2.24 14.12
N SER A 14 -1.31 -0.91 14.13
CA SER A 14 -2.13 -0.11 15.07
C SER A 14 -3.63 -0.29 14.84
N LYS A 15 -4.06 -0.57 13.59
CA LYS A 15 -5.46 -0.85 13.25
C LYS A 15 -5.86 -2.30 13.52
N ARG A 16 -4.93 -3.26 13.37
CA ARG A 16 -5.12 -4.68 13.74
C ARG A 16 -5.17 -4.91 15.26
N ALA A 17 -4.94 -3.88 16.08
CA ALA A 17 -4.62 -4.00 17.49
C ALA A 17 -5.72 -4.47 18.48
N PRO A 18 -7.03 -4.61 18.18
CA PRO A 18 -7.96 -5.17 19.17
C PRO A 18 -7.60 -6.60 19.62
N ASP A 19 -6.98 -7.41 18.76
CA ASP A 19 -6.83 -8.87 19.00
C ASP A 19 -5.39 -9.36 19.24
N ARG A 20 -4.37 -8.49 19.07
CA ARG A 20 -2.92 -8.70 19.34
C ARG A 20 -2.24 -9.98 18.82
N LYS A 21 -2.93 -10.89 18.13
CA LYS A 21 -2.41 -12.22 17.75
C LYS A 21 -1.77 -12.30 16.37
N SER A 22 -1.85 -11.24 15.55
CA SER A 22 -1.33 -11.28 14.18
C SER A 22 -0.71 -9.94 13.78
N GLN A 23 0.34 -9.52 14.48
CA GLN A 23 1.20 -8.44 13.98
C GLN A 23 1.83 -8.86 12.65
N LEU A 24 1.88 -7.91 11.71
CA LEU A 24 2.55 -8.10 10.44
C LEU A 24 4.03 -7.73 10.56
N PHE A 25 4.90 -8.54 9.97
CA PHE A 25 6.33 -8.27 9.79
C PHE A 25 6.61 -7.70 8.39
N ILE A 26 7.71 -6.98 8.19
CA ILE A 26 8.09 -6.51 6.84
C ILE A 26 8.54 -7.68 5.99
N HIS A 27 8.05 -7.75 4.75
CA HIS A 27 8.59 -8.60 3.70
C HIS A 27 9.29 -7.75 2.63
N GLU A 28 10.62 -7.66 2.70
CA GLU A 28 11.41 -6.71 1.90
C GLU A 28 11.21 -6.87 0.38
N GLU A 29 11.23 -8.09 -0.15
CA GLU A 29 11.05 -8.30 -1.59
C GLU A 29 9.65 -7.86 -2.09
N ASN A 30 8.62 -8.05 -1.26
CA ASN A 30 7.28 -7.56 -1.57
C ASN A 30 7.20 -6.05 -1.44
N SER A 31 7.92 -5.41 -0.51
CA SER A 31 8.03 -3.95 -0.42
C SER A 31 8.71 -3.37 -1.66
N ASP A 32 9.83 -3.96 -2.10
CA ASP A 32 10.51 -3.54 -3.33
C ASP A 32 9.62 -3.70 -4.57
N SER A 33 8.84 -4.78 -4.63
CA SER A 33 7.90 -5.02 -5.72
C SER A 33 6.68 -4.08 -5.64
N ALA A 34 6.20 -3.77 -4.44
CA ALA A 34 5.14 -2.78 -4.20
C ALA A 34 5.60 -1.38 -4.64
N GLN A 35 6.84 -1.00 -4.34
CA GLN A 35 7.43 0.27 -4.78
C GLN A 35 7.44 0.40 -6.31
N LYS A 36 7.92 -0.64 -7.00
CA LYS A 36 7.95 -0.66 -8.48
C LYS A 36 6.54 -0.56 -9.06
N HIS A 37 5.57 -1.23 -8.44
CA HIS A 37 4.18 -1.17 -8.89
C HIS A 37 3.57 0.21 -8.65
N ALA A 38 3.80 0.81 -7.49
CA ALA A 38 3.37 2.17 -7.18
C ALA A 38 3.95 3.18 -8.17
N GLN A 39 5.25 3.06 -8.50
CA GLN A 39 5.90 3.93 -9.47
C GLN A 39 5.30 3.77 -10.88
N TYR A 40 5.05 2.52 -11.32
CA TYR A 40 4.41 2.26 -12.60
C TYR A 40 3.03 2.92 -12.70
N ILE A 41 2.21 2.81 -11.65
CA ILE A 41 0.88 3.44 -11.60
C ILE A 41 1.01 4.96 -11.68
N LEU A 42 1.92 5.54 -10.87
CA LEU A 42 2.17 6.97 -10.86
C LEU A 42 2.59 7.48 -12.25
N ASP A 43 3.53 6.82 -12.90
CA ASP A 43 4.02 7.19 -14.22
C ASP A 43 2.91 7.14 -15.28
N GLU A 44 2.08 6.10 -15.26
CA GLU A 44 0.94 5.98 -16.17
C GLU A 44 -0.11 7.08 -15.92
N MET A 45 -0.38 7.43 -14.65
CA MET A 45 -1.28 8.53 -14.30
C MET A 45 -0.73 9.89 -14.72
N LEU A 46 0.57 10.13 -14.59
CA LEU A 46 1.22 11.37 -15.01
C LEU A 46 1.25 11.52 -16.53
N LYS A 47 1.45 10.40 -17.25
CA LYS A 47 1.56 10.39 -18.71
C LYS A 47 0.21 10.52 -19.41
N TRP A 48 -0.81 9.84 -18.90
CA TRP A 48 -2.08 9.66 -19.60
C TRP A 48 -3.28 10.25 -18.86
N GLY A 49 -3.08 10.73 -17.63
CA GLY A 49 -4.10 11.35 -16.80
C GLY A 49 -4.59 10.44 -15.67
N ARG A 50 -5.14 11.06 -14.62
CA ARG A 50 -5.50 10.41 -13.35
C ARG A 50 -6.59 9.33 -13.47
N HIS A 51 -7.45 9.41 -14.49
CA HIS A 51 -8.51 8.41 -14.73
C HIS A 51 -7.96 6.99 -14.94
N ARG A 52 -6.69 6.87 -15.33
CA ARG A 52 -6.00 5.59 -15.57
C ARG A 52 -5.86 4.72 -14.34
N PHE A 53 -5.95 5.28 -13.13
CA PHE A 53 -5.84 4.51 -11.90
C PHE A 53 -6.79 3.30 -11.90
N TRP A 54 -8.04 3.51 -12.32
CA TRP A 54 -9.08 2.47 -12.34
C TRP A 54 -8.93 1.45 -13.46
N GLU A 55 -8.03 1.69 -14.40
CA GLU A 55 -7.77 0.82 -15.54
C GLU A 55 -6.55 -0.09 -15.32
N ILE A 56 -5.73 0.21 -14.31
CA ILE A 56 -4.54 -0.58 -13.98
C ILE A 56 -4.97 -1.75 -13.10
N GLN A 57 -4.68 -2.96 -13.57
CA GLN A 57 -4.99 -4.18 -12.84
C GLN A 57 -4.02 -4.38 -11.67
N HIS A 58 -4.52 -5.00 -10.60
CA HIS A 58 -3.68 -5.61 -9.59
C HIS A 58 -2.67 -6.56 -10.25
N PHE A 59 -1.40 -6.45 -9.87
CA PHE A 59 -0.43 -7.45 -10.26
C PHE A 59 -0.58 -8.63 -9.31
N ASN A 60 -0.69 -9.84 -9.85
CA ASN A 60 -0.72 -11.05 -9.04
C ASN A 60 0.59 -11.14 -8.26
N PRO A 61 0.61 -10.85 -6.94
CA PRO A 61 1.87 -10.71 -6.24
C PRO A 61 2.38 -12.12 -5.94
N PHE A 62 3.63 -12.43 -6.28
CA PHE A 62 4.25 -13.70 -5.94
C PHE A 62 5.03 -13.58 -4.64
N CYS A 63 4.57 -14.24 -3.57
CA CYS A 63 5.34 -14.44 -2.35
C CYS A 63 5.39 -15.94 -2.08
N HIS A 64 6.58 -16.54 -2.14
CA HIS A 64 6.81 -17.96 -1.80
C HIS A 64 5.86 -19.00 -2.45
N GLY A 65 5.18 -18.66 -3.55
CA GLY A 65 4.20 -19.55 -4.21
C GLY A 65 2.79 -19.53 -3.61
N GLU A 66 2.48 -18.60 -2.71
CA GLU A 66 1.15 -18.41 -2.11
C GLU A 66 0.40 -17.21 -2.70
N TYR A 67 -0.94 -17.26 -2.63
CA TYR A 67 -1.83 -16.20 -3.10
C TYR A 67 -1.74 -15.00 -2.15
N ASN A 68 -1.18 -13.91 -2.64
CA ASN A 68 -1.13 -12.65 -1.91
C ASN A 68 -2.40 -11.83 -2.13
N SER A 69 -2.77 -11.05 -1.12
CA SER A 69 -3.73 -9.97 -1.29
C SER A 69 -2.99 -8.66 -1.57
N GLU A 70 -3.54 -7.80 -2.43
CA GLU A 70 -3.00 -6.47 -2.72
C GLU A 70 -4.07 -5.40 -2.45
N ASN A 71 -3.68 -4.34 -1.74
CA ASN A 71 -4.45 -3.11 -1.60
C ASN A 71 -3.69 -1.98 -2.29
N ILE A 72 -4.38 -1.16 -3.07
CA ILE A 72 -3.80 -0.01 -3.77
C ILE A 72 -4.67 1.20 -3.50
N GLY A 73 -4.06 2.35 -3.21
CA GLY A 73 -4.82 3.58 -3.05
C GLY A 73 -4.06 4.82 -3.49
N PRO A 74 -4.72 5.76 -4.19
CA PRO A 74 -4.15 7.04 -4.54
C PRO A 74 -4.50 8.11 -3.50
N SER A 75 -3.66 9.13 -3.39
CA SER A 75 -3.99 10.36 -2.65
C SER A 75 -3.47 11.58 -3.37
N GLU A 76 -4.19 12.68 -3.26
CA GLU A 76 -3.86 13.94 -3.92
C GLU A 76 -3.83 15.09 -2.92
N GLY A 77 -2.97 16.09 -3.16
CA GLY A 77 -2.91 17.31 -2.38
C GLY A 77 -1.50 17.71 -1.95
N THR A 78 -1.43 18.50 -0.89
CA THR A 78 -0.18 19.07 -0.35
C THR A 78 0.11 18.59 1.07
N ALA A 79 -0.45 17.45 1.46
CA ALA A 79 -0.23 16.89 2.78
C ALA A 79 1.19 16.28 2.86
N SER A 80 1.66 16.01 4.07
CA SER A 80 2.87 15.22 4.25
C SER A 80 2.68 13.80 3.71
N LEU A 81 3.80 13.12 3.42
CA LEU A 81 3.80 11.74 2.94
C LEU A 81 3.02 10.82 3.89
N GLU A 82 3.25 10.97 5.20
CA GLU A 82 2.56 10.23 6.25
C GLU A 82 1.05 10.51 6.29
N GLU A 83 0.64 11.77 6.13
CA GLU A 83 -0.78 12.15 6.08
C GLU A 83 -1.48 11.56 4.85
N HIS A 84 -0.83 11.54 3.68
CA HIS A 84 -1.36 10.87 2.49
C HIS A 84 -1.58 9.38 2.74
N ILE A 85 -0.60 8.69 3.31
CA ILE A 85 -0.68 7.25 3.63
C ILE A 85 -1.80 6.98 4.64
N VAL A 86 -1.89 7.79 5.70
CA VAL A 86 -2.95 7.68 6.72
C VAL A 86 -4.32 7.88 6.09
N GLY A 87 -4.47 8.87 5.21
CA GLY A 87 -5.70 9.14 4.47
C GLY A 87 -6.12 7.95 3.63
N ILE A 88 -5.22 7.44 2.78
CA ILE A 88 -5.49 6.28 1.92
C ILE A 88 -5.97 5.08 2.73
N ILE A 89 -5.22 4.71 3.78
CA ILE A 89 -5.54 3.53 4.57
C ILE A 89 -6.88 3.69 5.31
N SER A 90 -7.24 4.91 5.68
CA SER A 90 -8.51 5.19 6.37
C SER A 90 -9.71 5.20 5.43
N ASP A 91 -9.50 5.57 4.16
CA ASP A 91 -10.52 5.64 3.11
C ASP A 91 -10.75 4.32 2.37
N PHE A 92 -9.93 3.30 2.66
CA PHE A 92 -10.12 1.96 2.13
C PHE A 92 -11.53 1.43 2.37
N ASP A 93 -12.08 0.76 1.36
CA ASP A 93 -13.39 0.13 1.46
C ASP A 93 -13.35 -1.16 2.30
N LYS A 94 -14.52 -1.77 2.48
CA LYS A 94 -14.67 -2.99 3.28
C LYS A 94 -13.76 -4.13 2.82
N ASP A 95 -13.54 -4.31 1.52
CA ASP A 95 -12.77 -5.44 1.00
C ASP A 95 -11.28 -5.22 1.26
N HIS A 96 -10.79 -4.00 1.07
CA HIS A 96 -9.44 -3.60 1.47
C HIS A 96 -9.22 -3.78 2.98
N TRP A 97 -10.20 -3.43 3.82
CA TRP A 97 -10.15 -3.66 5.27
C TRP A 97 -10.14 -5.15 5.62
N ASN A 98 -10.96 -5.97 4.96
CA ASN A 98 -10.96 -7.43 5.18
C ASN A 98 -9.60 -8.04 4.87
N ASN A 99 -8.97 -7.61 3.77
CA ASN A 99 -7.62 -8.03 3.41
C ASN A 99 -6.61 -7.64 4.49
N MET A 100 -6.64 -6.37 4.91
CA MET A 100 -5.72 -5.83 5.91
C MET A 100 -5.90 -6.45 7.30
N MET A 101 -7.10 -6.92 7.64
CA MET A 101 -7.43 -7.53 8.94
C MET A 101 -7.35 -9.06 8.94
N ASN A 102 -7.11 -9.71 7.80
CA ASN A 102 -7.10 -11.17 7.73
C ASN A 102 -6.00 -11.74 8.66
N PRO A 103 -6.38 -12.61 9.61
CA PRO A 103 -5.44 -13.16 10.60
C PRO A 103 -4.47 -14.19 10.02
N ALA A 104 -4.72 -14.70 8.81
CA ALA A 104 -3.79 -15.60 8.11
C ALA A 104 -2.50 -14.88 7.69
N TRP A 105 -2.56 -13.56 7.46
CA TRP A 105 -1.39 -12.78 7.09
C TRP A 105 -0.48 -12.55 8.28
N THR A 106 0.79 -12.80 8.05
CA THR A 106 1.89 -12.65 9.01
C THR A 106 2.88 -11.58 8.57
N HIS A 107 2.85 -11.20 7.30
CA HIS A 107 3.77 -10.25 6.70
C HIS A 107 3.04 -9.20 5.85
N ILE A 108 3.71 -8.07 5.68
CA ILE A 108 3.33 -6.99 4.78
C ILE A 108 4.57 -6.56 3.99
N GLY A 109 4.43 -6.52 2.67
CA GLY A 109 5.31 -5.72 1.83
C GLY A 109 4.53 -4.49 1.35
N ALA A 110 4.99 -3.31 1.70
CA ALA A 110 4.29 -2.08 1.35
C ALA A 110 5.28 -0.95 1.09
N ASP A 111 4.98 -0.15 0.09
CA ASP A 111 5.76 1.03 -0.25
C ASP A 111 4.87 2.00 -1.06
N ALA A 112 5.39 3.19 -1.33
CA ALA A 112 4.67 4.23 -2.05
C ALA A 112 5.54 4.91 -3.11
N ALA A 113 4.88 5.48 -4.12
CA ALA A 113 5.48 6.41 -5.06
C ALA A 113 4.80 7.77 -4.92
N TYR A 114 5.59 8.84 -4.84
CA TYR A 114 5.08 10.19 -4.60
C TYR A 114 5.73 11.19 -5.57
N ASP A 115 4.90 11.92 -6.30
CA ASP A 115 5.32 13.09 -7.08
C ASP A 115 4.87 14.36 -6.37
N ASN A 116 5.84 15.11 -5.82
CA ASN A 116 5.57 16.32 -5.05
C ASN A 116 5.11 17.51 -5.93
N ALA A 117 5.44 17.51 -7.22
CA ALA A 117 5.03 18.59 -8.13
C ALA A 117 3.55 18.46 -8.53
N ALA A 118 3.10 17.23 -8.74
CA ALA A 118 1.73 16.85 -9.02
C ALA A 118 0.88 16.72 -7.74
N GLY A 119 1.52 16.62 -6.58
CA GLY A 119 0.88 16.35 -5.29
C GLY A 119 0.12 15.03 -5.33
N LEU A 120 0.75 13.96 -5.84
CA LEU A 120 0.11 12.67 -6.10
C LEU A 120 0.91 11.54 -5.48
N LEU A 121 0.28 10.76 -4.61
CA LEU A 121 0.82 9.57 -3.98
C LEU A 121 0.07 8.32 -4.42
N ILE A 122 0.79 7.23 -4.67
CA ILE A 122 0.24 5.89 -4.83
C ILE A 122 0.83 5.00 -3.74
N LEU A 123 -0.03 4.41 -2.91
CA LEU A 123 0.33 3.39 -1.93
C LEU A 123 -0.03 2.01 -2.48
N VAL A 124 0.90 1.06 -2.36
CA VAL A 124 0.65 -0.37 -2.59
C VAL A 124 0.99 -1.14 -1.33
N GLN A 125 0.10 -2.04 -0.91
CA GLN A 125 0.30 -2.96 0.21
C GLN A 125 0.03 -4.39 -0.25
N ARG A 126 0.88 -5.32 0.15
CA ARG A 126 0.79 -6.75 -0.18
C ARG A 126 0.91 -7.57 1.08
N PHE A 127 0.02 -8.53 1.24
CA PHE A 127 -0.07 -9.36 2.44
C PHE A 127 0.21 -10.83 2.13
N CYS A 128 0.98 -11.47 3.00
CA CYS A 128 1.34 -12.89 2.99
C CYS A 128 1.49 -13.46 4.41
#